data_AF-A0A969M8N7-F1
#
_entry.id   AF-A0A969M8N7-F1
#
_cell.length_a   1.000
_cell.length_b   1.000
_cell.length_c   1.000
_cell.angle_alpha   90.00
_cell.angle_beta   90.00
_cell.angle_gamma   90.00
#
_symmetry.space_group_name_H-M   'P 1'
#
loop_
_entity.id
_entity.type
_entity.pdbx_description
1 polymer ?
#
loop_
_entity_poly.entity_id
_entity_poly.type
_entity_poly.pdbx_seq_one_letter_code
_entity_poly.pdbx_strand_id
1 'polypeptide(L)'
;MIANQSTIAAMATTAASSLESTTYTSSSSHDALGRVLAAVSPDGSEVAYTYNERGALKTVDCKLQDLLYHYDPVGNITDIRDDAQQAVYFQNSIVEAANS
;
A
#
# COMPACT_ATOMS: atom_id res chain seq x y z
N MET A 1 -23.34 -48.27 9.01
CA MET A 1 -22.99 -47.08 9.80
C MET A 1 -22.36 -46.08 8.85
N ILE A 2 -23.07 -44.97 8.58
CA ILE A 2 -22.70 -43.97 7.57
C ILE A 2 -21.90 -42.89 8.30
N ALA A 3 -20.69 -42.58 7.81
CA ALA A 3 -19.84 -41.57 8.41
C ALA A 3 -20.53 -40.19 8.41
N ASN A 4 -20.34 -39.47 9.50
CA ASN A 4 -20.98 -38.21 9.88
C ASN A 4 -20.56 -37.03 8.98
N GLN A 5 -21.48 -36.58 8.12
CA GLN A 5 -21.30 -35.32 7.37
C GLN A 5 -21.15 -34.07 8.28
N SER A 6 -21.38 -34.21 9.59
CA SER A 6 -21.30 -33.13 10.57
C SER A 6 -19.87 -32.71 10.96
N THR A 7 -18.83 -33.48 10.64
CA THR A 7 -17.45 -33.17 11.10
C THR A 7 -16.69 -32.30 10.10
N ILE A 8 -16.94 -32.46 8.79
CA ILE A 8 -16.21 -31.74 7.74
C ILE A 8 -16.61 -30.25 7.71
N ALA A 9 -17.89 -29.95 7.95
CA ALA A 9 -18.39 -28.56 8.01
C ALA A 9 -17.83 -27.77 9.21
N ALA A 10 -17.57 -28.44 10.34
CA ALA A 10 -16.99 -27.81 11.53
C ALA A 10 -15.49 -27.52 11.36
N MET A 11 -14.75 -28.39 10.65
CA MET A 11 -13.34 -28.17 10.32
C MET A 11 -13.16 -27.06 9.28
N ALA A 12 -14.05 -26.96 8.29
CA ALA A 12 -14.06 -25.88 7.29
C ALA A 12 -14.36 -24.50 7.92
N THR A 13 -15.26 -24.46 8.90
CA THR A 13 -15.59 -23.21 9.61
C THR A 13 -14.48 -22.74 10.55
N THR A 14 -13.74 -23.68 11.17
CA THR A 14 -12.61 -23.35 12.05
C THR A 14 -11.38 -22.89 11.26
N ALA A 15 -11.15 -23.45 10.07
CA ALA A 15 -10.07 -23.03 9.18
C ALA A 15 -10.32 -21.66 8.51
N ALA A 16 -11.59 -21.29 8.31
CA ALA A 16 -11.96 -19.99 7.75
C ALA A 16 -11.71 -18.81 8.71
N SER A 17 -11.72 -19.05 10.03
CA SER A 17 -11.45 -18.01 11.04
C SER A 17 -9.96 -17.71 11.24
N SER A 18 -9.07 -18.48 10.60
CA SER A 18 -7.61 -18.31 10.70
C SER A 18 -6.97 -17.71 9.45
N LEU A 19 -7.78 -17.34 8.45
CA LEU A 19 -7.30 -16.65 7.25
C LEU A 19 -7.80 -15.20 7.33
N GLU A 20 -6.98 -14.32 7.87
CA GLU A 20 -7.14 -12.89 7.60
C GLU A 20 -6.96 -12.70 6.09
N SER A 21 -8.06 -12.40 5.40
CA SER A 21 -8.05 -12.11 3.98
C SER A 21 -7.44 -10.73 3.77
N THR A 22 -6.11 -10.66 3.76
CA THR A 22 -5.40 -9.42 3.39
C THR A 22 -5.73 -9.11 1.94
N THR A 23 -6.48 -8.04 1.74
CA THR A 23 -6.86 -7.56 0.41
C THR A 23 -5.77 -6.62 -0.09
N TYR A 24 -5.14 -6.94 -1.21
CA TYR A 24 -4.16 -6.08 -1.86
C TYR A 24 -4.84 -5.33 -3.01
N THR A 25 -4.96 -4.02 -2.89
CA THR A 25 -5.59 -3.17 -3.92
C THR A 25 -4.53 -2.39 -4.69
N SER A 26 -4.63 -2.41 -6.02
CA SER A 26 -3.85 -1.55 -6.90
C SER A 26 -4.78 -0.69 -7.73
N SER A 27 -4.36 0.52 -8.09
CA SER A 27 -5.12 1.39 -8.98
C SER A 27 -4.22 1.95 -10.08
N SER A 28 -4.82 2.26 -11.23
CA SER A 28 -4.12 2.95 -12.32
C SER A 28 -5.03 3.94 -13.03
N SER A 29 -4.46 5.09 -13.39
CA SER A 29 -5.12 6.11 -14.20
C SER A 29 -4.61 6.03 -15.64
N HIS A 30 -5.49 6.36 -16.60
CA HIS A 30 -5.18 6.27 -18.02
C HIS A 30 -5.52 7.56 -18.75
N ASP A 31 -4.79 7.86 -19.82
CA ASP A 31 -5.15 8.93 -20.74
C ASP A 31 -6.23 8.49 -21.74
N ALA A 32 -6.66 9.42 -22.61
CA ALA A 32 -7.68 9.15 -23.63
C ALA A 32 -7.24 8.11 -24.70
N LEU A 33 -5.95 7.79 -24.76
CA LEU A 33 -5.35 6.78 -25.63
C LEU A 33 -5.20 5.43 -24.92
N GLY A 34 -5.64 5.32 -23.65
CA GLY A 34 -5.55 4.10 -22.84
C GLY A 34 -4.16 3.83 -22.25
N ARG A 35 -3.26 4.81 -22.25
CA ARG A 35 -1.91 4.67 -21.68
C ARG A 35 -1.92 5.07 -20.21
N VAL A 36 -1.12 4.38 -19.39
CA VAL A 36 -1.08 4.59 -17.94
C VAL A 36 -0.40 5.92 -17.61
N LEU A 37 -1.08 6.80 -16.87
CA LEU A 37 -0.52 8.07 -16.38
C LEU A 37 0.02 7.95 -14.96
N ALA A 38 -0.66 7.17 -14.12
CA ALA A 38 -0.21 6.88 -12.76
C ALA A 38 -0.65 5.47 -12.34
N ALA A 39 0.14 4.83 -11.49
CA ALA A 39 -0.18 3.55 -10.89
C ALA A 39 0.16 3.59 -9.39
N VAL A 40 -0.75 3.07 -8.57
CA VAL A 40 -0.59 2.92 -7.12
C VAL A 40 -0.56 1.44 -6.79
N SER A 41 0.52 1.02 -6.14
CA SER A 41 0.75 -0.34 -5.69
C SER A 41 0.09 -0.60 -4.32
N PRO A 42 -0.10 -1.87 -3.91
CA PRO A 42 -0.75 -2.20 -2.64
C PRO A 42 0.02 -1.78 -1.39
N ASP A 43 1.30 -1.45 -1.54
CA ASP A 43 2.19 -0.87 -0.52
C ASP A 43 2.04 0.66 -0.41
N GLY A 44 1.16 1.27 -1.22
CA GLY A 44 0.94 2.71 -1.30
C GLY A 44 1.90 3.44 -2.23
N SER A 45 2.91 2.76 -2.79
CA SER A 45 3.88 3.38 -3.70
C SER A 45 3.20 3.88 -4.97
N GLU A 46 3.44 5.14 -5.34
CA GLU A 46 2.91 5.76 -6.56
C GLU A 46 4.01 5.93 -7.62
N VAL A 47 3.68 5.56 -8.86
CA VAL A 47 4.52 5.76 -10.04
C VAL A 47 3.73 6.55 -11.08
N ALA A 48 4.28 7.68 -11.51
CA ALA A 48 3.74 8.52 -12.58
C ALA A 48 4.53 8.33 -13.88
N TYR A 49 3.82 8.37 -15.00
CA TYR A 49 4.37 8.21 -16.34
C TYR A 49 4.00 9.42 -17.19
N THR A 50 4.98 9.98 -17.89
CA THR A 50 4.72 11.00 -18.91
C THR A 50 5.10 10.49 -20.28
N TYR A 51 4.35 10.90 -21.29
CA TYR A 51 4.60 10.54 -22.68
C TYR A 51 4.88 11.79 -23.51
N ASN A 52 5.72 11.66 -24.53
CA ASN A 52 5.92 12.71 -25.52
C ASN A 52 4.82 12.69 -26.59
N GLU A 53 4.80 13.72 -27.44
CA GLU A 53 3.82 13.90 -28.52
C GLU A 53 3.80 12.75 -29.54
N ARG A 54 4.91 12.01 -29.66
CA ARG A 54 5.03 10.84 -30.54
C ARG A 54 4.52 9.55 -29.89
N GLY A 55 4.00 9.64 -28.68
CA GLY A 55 3.44 8.51 -27.96
C GLY A 55 4.45 7.75 -27.09
N ALA A 56 5.73 8.09 -27.14
CA ALA A 56 6.79 7.36 -26.44
C ALA A 56 6.92 7.82 -24.99
N LEU A 57 7.30 6.88 -24.11
CA LEU A 57 7.57 7.15 -22.70
C LEU A 57 8.68 8.20 -22.59
N LYS A 58 8.40 9.27 -21.86
CA LYS A 58 9.28 10.41 -21.66
C LYS A 58 9.90 10.41 -20.27
N THR A 59 9.08 10.25 -19.22
CA THR A 59 9.56 10.14 -17.83
C THR A 59 8.80 9.05 -17.08
N VAL A 60 9.48 8.47 -16.10
CA VAL A 60 8.90 7.66 -15.04
C VAL A 60 9.34 8.31 -13.75
N ASP A 61 8.38 8.76 -12.97
CA ASP A 61 8.61 9.47 -11.72
C ASP A 61 8.03 8.61 -10.59
N CYS A 62 8.84 8.26 -9.59
CA CYS A 62 8.40 7.56 -8.40
C CYS A 62 8.85 8.31 -7.15
N LYS A 63 7.93 8.55 -6.23
CA LYS A 63 8.27 9.06 -4.89
C LYS A 63 8.49 7.88 -3.97
N LEU A 64 9.76 7.52 -3.76
CA LEU A 64 10.11 6.41 -2.88
C LEU A 64 10.31 6.85 -1.43
N GLN A 65 10.71 8.11 -1.20
CA GLN A 65 10.95 8.69 0.11
C GLN A 65 10.57 10.17 0.09
N ASP A 66 9.90 10.63 1.15
CA ASP A 66 9.60 12.03 1.42
C ASP A 66 9.95 12.34 2.87
N LEU A 67 11.26 12.49 3.13
CA LEU A 67 11.79 12.64 4.48
C LEU A 67 11.69 14.09 4.97
N LEU A 68 10.96 14.28 6.06
CA LEU A 68 10.90 15.51 6.84
C LEU A 68 11.75 15.36 8.10
N TYR A 69 12.53 16.41 8.39
CA TYR A 69 13.39 16.49 9.56
C TYR A 69 12.92 17.64 10.46
N HIS A 70 12.73 17.34 11.75
CA HIS A 70 12.56 18.37 12.76
C HIS A 70 13.88 18.59 13.50
N TYR A 71 14.22 19.85 13.74
CA TYR A 71 15.46 20.24 14.40
C TYR A 71 15.17 20.95 15.72
N ASP A 72 16.01 20.70 16.73
CA ASP A 72 16.07 21.55 17.92
C ASP A 72 16.78 22.90 17.61
N PRO A 73 16.71 23.90 18.51
CA PRO A 73 17.37 25.18 18.31
C PRO A 73 18.91 25.12 18.21
N VAL A 74 19.52 24.00 18.57
CA VAL A 74 20.98 23.75 18.50
C VAL A 74 21.35 23.05 17.18
N GLY A 75 20.37 22.58 16.41
CA GLY A 75 20.52 21.95 15.10
C GLY A 75 20.50 20.41 15.12
N ASN A 76 20.15 19.78 16.24
CA ASN A 76 20.04 18.32 16.30
C ASN A 76 18.70 17.85 15.72
N ILE A 77 18.72 16.73 15.01
CA ILE A 77 17.50 16.08 14.50
C ILE A 77 16.75 15.46 15.68
N THR A 78 15.52 15.87 15.91
CA THR A 78 14.64 15.36 16.98
C THR A 78 13.58 14.40 16.48
N ASP A 79 13.25 14.47 15.18
CA ASP A 79 12.22 13.64 14.56
C ASP A 79 12.51 13.50 13.05
N ILE A 80 12.28 12.31 12.52
CA ILE A 80 12.42 11.98 11.10
C ILE A 80 11.13 11.29 10.69
N ARG A 81 10.43 11.84 9.69
CA ARG A 81 9.17 11.31 9.18
C ARG A 81 9.25 11.10 7.68
N ASP A 82 8.78 9.96 7.19
CA ASP A 82 8.68 9.65 5.76
C ASP A 82 7.21 9.73 5.31
N ASP A 83 6.82 10.81 4.64
CA ASP A 83 5.46 11.02 4.15
C ASP A 83 5.17 10.26 2.84
N ALA A 84 6.17 9.57 2.25
CA ALA A 84 5.94 8.70 1.11
C ALA A 84 5.33 7.34 1.52
N GLN A 85 5.43 6.95 2.79
CA GLN A 85 4.80 5.72 3.29
C GLN A 85 3.31 5.94 3.59
N GLN A 86 2.48 4.96 3.21
CA GLN A 86 1.06 5.00 3.50
C GLN A 86 0.79 4.77 5.00
N ALA A 87 -0.14 5.55 5.56
CA ALA A 87 -0.67 5.30 6.89
C ALA A 87 -1.42 3.96 6.92
N VAL A 88 -0.96 3.02 7.73
CA VAL A 88 -1.64 1.73 7.97
C VAL A 88 -2.77 1.97 8.97
N TYR A 89 -3.97 1.46 8.69
CA TYR A 89 -5.10 1.54 9.61
C TYR A 89 -5.44 0.16 10.18
N PHE A 90 -5.60 0.07 11.50
CA PHE A 90 -6.08 -1.12 12.21
C PHE A 90 -7.22 -0.73 13.14
N GLN A 91 -8.34 -1.46 13.09
CA GLN A 91 -9.54 -1.16 13.89
C GLN A 91 -9.95 0.33 13.86
N ASN A 92 -9.96 0.92 12.66
CA ASN A 92 -10.31 2.32 12.46
C ASN A 92 -9.39 3.35 13.15
N SER A 93 -8.18 2.93 13.54
CA SER A 93 -7.12 3.76 14.13
C SER A 93 -5.86 3.73 13.25
N ILE A 94 -5.14 4.84 13.16
CA ILE A 94 -3.86 4.92 12.45
C ILE A 94 -2.81 4.16 13.27
N VAL A 95 -2.09 3.25 12.62
CA VAL A 95 -0.89 2.59 13.12
C VAL A 95 0.28 3.39 12.58
N GLU A 96 0.89 4.20 13.44
CA GLU A 96 2.16 4.84 13.11
C GLU A 96 3.29 3.83 13.32
N ALA A 97 4.19 3.72 12.35
CA ALA A 97 5.42 2.98 12.50
C ALA A 97 6.34 3.74 13.47
N ALA A 98 6.17 3.55 14.77
CA ALA A 98 7.09 4.05 15.76
C ALA A 98 8.36 3.20 15.72
N ASN A 99 9.46 3.77 15.20
CA ASN A 99 10.79 3.21 15.44
C ASN A 99 11.02 3.19 16.96
N SER A 100 11.17 1.99 17.53
CA SER A 100 11.61 1.79 18.91
C SER A 100 13.11 1.95 19.06
#